data_AF-A0A916FKD4-F1
#
_entry.id   AF-A0A916FKD4-F1
#
_cell.length_a   1.000
_cell.length_b   1.000
_cell.length_c   1.000
_cell.angle_alpha   90.00
_cell.angle_beta   90.00
_cell.angle_gamma   90.00
#
_symmetry.space_group_name_H-M   'P 1'
#
loop_
_entity.id
_entity.type
_entity.pdbx_description
1 polymer ?
#
loop_
_entity_poly.entity_id
_entity_poly.type
_entity_poly.pdbx_seq_one_letter_code
_entity_poly.pdbx_strand_id
1 'polypeptide(L)'
;MNSCEAPIKHLNQSFHPRVNILGRTLPAYRILLLTGIFLGIVLSLFMIQVTGLALAVGLGGSAATAVALFAAATVTKAVTGEENFTNYHYQIVALVAAAGFLGLIHQPILPYLDATALGLGLSVVLGRLGCLTAGCCHGRPARWGIRYGQAHVADGFPAYLNGVRLLPVQAMESLWALGIVIVGTVLVLGKQPAGTALAWHVTAYGVGRFFFEFLRGDAERPDWRGFSEAQWTALITIAVIAGAGLVGIWPFQVWHAGAAMGLAVVMIVVAFWRRWEPHHLYQLLHPRHIRQIAEALDKLADLSKAQLVVEGELPAGSQLHLVPMASTALGLELSFGYVEQAGQRIDHYTLSSRNGNLTHRAACILSELIAQLRHASCTSEIIAGRQTGIFHMLIRSRQPLQS
;
A
#
# COMPACT_ATOMS: atom_id res chain seq x y z
N MET A 1 -12.34 37.81 -5.34
CA MET A 1 -13.07 37.31 -4.17
C MET A 1 -12.91 35.81 -4.08
N ASN A 2 -12.52 35.35 -2.90
CA ASN A 2 -12.14 33.98 -2.55
C ASN A 2 -13.37 33.08 -2.40
N SER A 3 -13.45 31.96 -3.12
CA SER A 3 -14.23 30.75 -2.70
C SER A 3 -14.23 29.61 -3.73
N CYS A 4 -13.09 28.94 -3.95
CA CYS A 4 -13.12 27.56 -4.47
C CYS A 4 -11.89 26.70 -4.07
N GLU A 5 -11.21 27.03 -2.97
CA GLU A 5 -10.18 26.18 -2.36
C GLU A 5 -10.47 25.81 -0.88
N ALA A 6 -11.63 26.22 -0.35
CA ALA A 6 -11.84 26.33 1.10
C ALA A 6 -12.65 25.21 1.80
N PRO A 7 -12.65 23.94 1.32
CA PRO A 7 -12.78 22.84 2.29
C PRO A 7 -11.64 21.80 2.24
N ILE A 8 -10.78 21.80 1.22
CA ILE A 8 -9.76 20.74 1.05
C ILE A 8 -8.39 21.14 1.61
N LYS A 9 -8.09 22.45 1.73
CA LYS A 9 -6.83 22.92 2.34
C LYS A 9 -6.65 22.48 3.80
N HIS A 10 -7.75 22.29 4.55
CA HIS A 10 -7.68 21.86 5.95
C HIS A 10 -7.31 20.38 6.14
N LEU A 11 -7.67 19.49 5.21
CA LEU A 11 -7.29 18.07 5.29
C LEU A 11 -5.83 17.81 4.92
N ASN A 12 -5.24 18.65 4.05
CA ASN A 12 -3.81 18.58 3.71
C ASN A 12 -2.89 18.99 4.88
N GLN A 13 -3.39 19.73 5.87
CA GLN A 13 -2.60 20.12 7.06
C GLN A 13 -2.65 19.07 8.19
N SER A 14 -3.58 18.12 8.16
CA SER A 14 -3.78 17.17 9.26
C SER A 14 -2.81 15.98 9.27
N PHE A 15 -2.23 15.64 8.13
CA PHE A 15 -1.29 14.51 7.98
C PHE A 15 0.10 15.05 7.70
N HIS A 16 0.79 15.49 8.75
CA HIS A 16 2.21 15.77 8.69
C HIS A 16 3.01 14.54 9.14
N PRO A 17 4.14 14.20 8.47
CA PRO A 17 4.93 13.02 8.81
C PRO A 17 5.69 13.19 10.14
N ARG A 18 5.81 14.43 10.64
CA ARG A 18 6.49 14.78 11.89
C ARG A 18 5.60 15.63 12.78
N VAL A 19 5.72 15.44 14.10
CA VAL A 19 5.04 16.21 15.15
C VAL A 19 6.09 16.89 16.01
N ASN A 20 5.86 18.14 16.38
CA ASN A 20 6.72 18.87 17.32
C ASN A 20 6.17 18.69 18.74
N ILE A 21 6.94 18.02 19.60
CA ILE A 21 6.59 17.82 21.02
C ILE A 21 7.73 18.39 21.85
N LEU A 22 7.42 19.38 22.69
CA LEU A 22 8.39 19.99 23.63
C LEU A 22 9.69 20.44 22.94
N GLY A 23 9.59 20.98 21.71
CA GLY A 23 10.73 21.47 20.94
C GLY A 23 11.53 20.39 20.18
N ARG A 24 11.12 19.11 20.24
CA ARG A 24 11.72 18.02 19.45
C ARG A 24 10.78 17.58 18.33
N THR A 25 11.31 17.47 17.11
CA THR A 25 10.58 16.96 15.94
C THR A 25 10.69 15.45 15.85
N LEU A 26 9.60 14.76 16.18
CA LEU A 26 9.53 13.31 16.18
C LEU A 26 8.69 12.81 15.00
N PRO A 27 9.05 11.67 14.37
CA PRO A 27 8.20 11.05 13.35
C PRO A 27 6.84 10.65 13.93
N ALA A 28 5.75 11.13 13.34
CA ALA A 28 4.37 10.85 13.77
C ALA A 28 4.10 9.33 13.81
N TYR A 29 4.63 8.62 12.81
CA TYR A 29 4.59 7.16 12.72
C TYR A 29 5.10 6.45 13.98
N ARG A 30 6.25 6.89 14.52
CA ARG A 30 6.87 6.25 15.69
C ARG A 30 6.00 6.44 16.93
N ILE A 31 5.43 7.64 17.11
CA ILE A 31 4.53 7.94 18.23
C ILE A 31 3.31 7.02 18.17
N LEU A 32 2.63 6.98 17.02
CA LEU A 32 1.43 6.14 16.84
C LEU A 32 1.73 4.65 17.01
N LEU A 33 2.87 4.18 16.50
CA LEU A 33 3.30 2.80 16.67
C LEU A 33 3.53 2.45 18.15
N LEU A 34 4.27 3.29 18.89
CA LEU A 34 4.55 3.06 20.32
C LEU A 34 3.27 3.16 21.16
N THR A 35 2.40 4.12 20.87
CA THR A 35 1.08 4.22 21.51
C THR A 35 0.23 2.97 21.21
N GLY A 36 0.28 2.46 19.97
CA GLY A 36 -0.39 1.21 19.59
C GLY A 36 0.10 -0.01 20.36
N ILE A 37 1.42 -0.15 20.54
CA ILE A 37 2.01 -1.22 21.32
C ILE A 37 1.58 -1.10 22.78
N PHE A 38 1.70 0.10 23.36
CA PHE A 38 1.31 0.34 24.75
C PHE A 38 -0.18 0.03 25.00
N LEU A 39 -1.08 0.59 24.18
CA LEU A 39 -2.52 0.35 24.31
C LEU A 39 -2.87 -1.12 24.01
N GLY A 40 -2.16 -1.77 23.09
CA GLY A 40 -2.30 -3.20 22.81
C GLY A 40 -1.95 -4.07 24.03
N ILE A 41 -0.85 -3.78 24.71
CA ILE A 41 -0.47 -4.45 25.96
C ILE A 41 -1.53 -4.21 27.04
N VAL A 42 -1.98 -2.96 27.21
CA VAL A 42 -3.03 -2.63 28.18
C VAL A 42 -4.32 -3.40 27.89
N LEU A 43 -4.77 -3.46 26.63
CA LEU A 43 -5.95 -4.23 26.24
C LEU A 43 -5.77 -5.73 26.52
N SER A 44 -4.62 -6.30 26.16
CA SER A 44 -4.32 -7.71 26.41
C SER A 44 -4.36 -8.04 27.91
N LEU A 45 -3.70 -7.22 28.74
CA LEU A 45 -3.67 -7.40 30.19
C LEU A 45 -5.06 -7.22 30.82
N PHE A 46 -5.82 -6.25 30.34
CA PHE A 46 -7.21 -6.05 30.77
C PHE A 46 -8.07 -7.26 30.44
N MET A 47 -7.96 -7.82 29.23
CA MET A 47 -8.68 -9.04 28.84
C MET A 47 -8.26 -10.25 29.68
N ILE A 48 -6.97 -10.41 29.98
CA ILE A 48 -6.46 -11.46 30.89
C ILE A 48 -7.08 -11.31 32.29
N GLN A 49 -7.15 -10.09 32.82
CA GLN A 49 -7.74 -9.84 34.12
C GLN A 49 -9.25 -10.13 34.14
N VAL A 50 -10.00 -9.68 33.13
CA VAL A 50 -11.46 -9.89 33.04
C VAL A 50 -11.81 -11.37 32.86
N THR A 51 -10.95 -12.14 32.18
CA THR A 51 -11.13 -13.59 31.98
C THR A 51 -10.66 -14.44 33.17
N GLY A 52 -10.16 -13.83 34.25
CA GLY A 52 -9.70 -14.53 35.46
C GLY A 52 -8.35 -15.23 35.30
N LEU A 53 -7.59 -14.93 34.24
CA LEU A 53 -6.26 -15.45 34.02
C LEU A 53 -5.22 -14.72 34.89
N ALA A 54 -4.12 -15.38 35.23
CA ALA A 54 -3.08 -14.80 36.08
C ALA A 54 -2.38 -13.63 35.35
N LEU A 55 -2.51 -12.42 35.90
CA LEU A 55 -1.94 -11.19 35.32
C LEU A 55 -0.41 -11.24 35.20
N ALA A 56 0.28 -11.85 36.18
CA ALA A 56 1.73 -12.02 36.16
C ALA A 56 2.22 -12.83 34.94
N VAL A 57 1.45 -13.85 34.54
CA VAL A 57 1.72 -14.63 33.33
C VAL A 57 1.50 -13.77 32.09
N GLY A 58 0.45 -12.95 32.07
CA GLY A 58 0.17 -11.99 30.99
C GLY A 58 1.28 -10.96 30.80
N LEU A 59 1.81 -10.42 31.91
CA LEU A 59 2.95 -9.50 31.91
C LEU A 59 4.20 -10.18 31.35
N GLY A 60 4.49 -11.41 31.79
CA GLY A 60 5.60 -12.21 31.27
C GLY A 60 5.47 -12.47 29.76
N GLY A 61 4.28 -12.86 29.29
CA GLY A 61 4.03 -13.09 27.86
C GLY A 61 4.14 -11.83 27.02
N SER A 62 3.67 -10.69 27.54
CA SER A 62 3.82 -9.37 26.89
C SER A 62 5.29 -8.97 26.78
N ALA A 63 6.08 -9.18 27.84
CA ALA A 63 7.52 -8.92 27.84
C ALA A 63 8.26 -9.83 26.84
N ALA A 64 7.96 -11.13 26.84
CA ALA A 64 8.54 -12.09 25.88
C ALA A 64 8.24 -11.69 24.43
N THR A 65 7.00 -11.27 24.16
CA THR A 65 6.58 -10.76 22.85
C THR A 65 7.36 -9.50 22.46
N ALA A 66 7.47 -8.52 23.36
CA ALA A 66 8.21 -7.28 23.08
C ALA A 66 9.69 -7.54 22.80
N VAL A 67 10.33 -8.43 23.57
CA VAL A 67 11.73 -8.85 23.37
C VAL A 67 11.89 -9.54 22.02
N ALA A 68 11.01 -10.48 21.67
CA ALA A 68 11.07 -11.18 20.39
C ALA A 68 10.89 -10.24 19.20
N LEU A 69 9.97 -9.28 19.29
CA LEU A 69 9.75 -8.25 18.27
C LEU A 69 10.99 -7.35 18.10
N PHE A 70 11.58 -6.90 19.21
CA PHE A 70 12.78 -6.08 19.18
C PHE A 70 13.99 -6.84 18.61
N ALA A 71 14.16 -8.11 18.99
CA ALA A 71 15.18 -8.99 18.45
C ALA A 71 14.99 -9.18 16.94
N ALA A 72 13.77 -9.50 16.49
CA ALA A 72 13.44 -9.64 15.08
C ALA A 72 13.69 -8.36 14.29
N ALA A 73 13.34 -7.19 14.84
CA ALA A 73 13.60 -5.90 14.20
C ALA A 73 15.11 -5.61 14.10
N THR A 74 15.88 -5.92 15.16
CA THR A 74 17.33 -5.75 15.17
C THR A 74 18.01 -6.66 14.15
N VAL A 75 17.61 -7.92 14.08
CA VAL A 75 18.11 -8.89 13.07
C VAL A 75 17.74 -8.44 11.67
N THR A 76 16.49 -8.03 11.44
CA THR A 76 16.04 -7.55 10.12
C THR A 76 16.85 -6.34 9.69
N LYS A 77 17.07 -5.37 10.59
CA LYS A 77 17.92 -4.21 10.32
C LYS A 77 19.37 -4.61 10.03
N ALA A 78 19.93 -5.57 10.76
CA ALA A 78 21.29 -6.04 10.54
C ALA A 78 21.46 -6.75 9.18
N VAL A 79 20.43 -7.46 8.72
CA VAL A 79 20.46 -8.21 7.45
C VAL A 79 20.12 -7.33 6.24
N THR A 80 19.09 -6.48 6.36
CA THR A 80 18.53 -5.72 5.24
C THR A 80 19.04 -4.28 5.17
N GLY A 81 19.59 -3.75 6.26
CA GLY A 81 19.95 -2.34 6.38
C GLY A 81 18.76 -1.40 6.60
N GLU A 82 17.51 -1.89 6.51
CA GLU A 82 16.30 -1.08 6.59
C GLU A 82 15.50 -1.31 7.88
N GLU A 83 14.88 -0.25 8.37
CA GLU A 83 13.95 -0.29 9.51
C GLU A 83 12.50 -0.46 9.03
N ASN A 84 12.09 -1.71 8.78
CA ASN A 84 10.70 -2.02 8.43
C ASN A 84 9.97 -2.65 9.62
N PHE A 85 9.17 -1.85 10.35
CA PHE A 85 8.45 -2.29 11.57
C PHE A 85 7.01 -2.78 11.32
N THR A 86 6.48 -2.67 10.09
CA THR A 86 5.08 -2.98 9.74
C THR A 86 4.93 -4.19 8.82
N ASN A 87 5.75 -5.22 9.07
CA ASN A 87 5.70 -6.48 8.33
C ASN A 87 4.70 -7.48 8.97
N TYR A 88 4.01 -8.25 8.13
CA TYR A 88 3.08 -9.31 8.53
C TYR A 88 3.76 -10.36 9.43
N HIS A 89 5.05 -10.61 9.21
CA HIS A 89 5.85 -11.58 9.97
C HIS A 89 5.99 -11.24 11.46
N TYR A 90 5.97 -9.96 11.84
CA TYR A 90 6.10 -9.58 13.24
C TYR A 90 4.93 -10.09 14.10
N GLN A 91 3.72 -10.17 13.54
CA GLN A 91 2.59 -10.75 14.27
C GLN A 91 2.77 -12.25 14.50
N ILE A 92 3.29 -12.96 13.50
CA ILE A 92 3.60 -14.39 13.63
C ILE A 92 4.68 -14.59 14.71
N VAL A 93 5.77 -13.82 14.65
CA VAL A 93 6.85 -13.85 15.67
C VAL A 93 6.30 -13.58 17.06
N ALA A 94 5.44 -12.56 17.21
CA ALA A 94 4.82 -12.22 18.48
C ALA A 94 3.98 -13.36 19.06
N LEU A 95 3.09 -13.96 18.24
CA LEU A 95 2.23 -15.06 18.66
C LEU A 95 3.05 -16.32 19.01
N VAL A 96 4.07 -16.64 18.21
CA VAL A 96 4.97 -17.78 18.46
C VAL A 96 5.78 -17.56 19.74
N ALA A 97 6.30 -16.36 19.97
CA ALA A 97 7.04 -16.04 21.19
C ALA A 97 6.16 -16.13 22.44
N ALA A 98 4.93 -15.60 22.38
CA ALA A 98 3.96 -15.73 23.46
C ALA A 98 3.62 -17.19 23.73
N ALA A 99 3.34 -17.98 22.68
CA ALA A 99 3.05 -19.41 22.81
C ALA A 99 4.21 -20.20 23.42
N GLY A 100 5.44 -19.93 22.96
CA GLY A 100 6.67 -20.54 23.47
C GLY A 100 6.90 -20.20 24.94
N PHE A 101 6.76 -18.94 25.32
CA PHE A 101 6.85 -18.51 26.73
C PHE A 101 5.83 -19.27 27.60
N LEU A 102 4.56 -19.28 27.20
CA LEU A 102 3.48 -19.96 27.93
C LEU A 102 3.72 -21.47 28.06
N GLY A 103 4.24 -22.09 26.99
CA GLY A 103 4.63 -23.50 26.99
C GLY A 103 5.77 -23.80 27.97
N LEU A 104 6.81 -22.95 28.02
CA LEU A 104 7.94 -23.11 28.95
C LEU A 104 7.49 -23.08 30.42
N ILE A 105 6.51 -22.24 30.75
CA ILE A 105 5.97 -22.12 32.10
C ILE A 105 4.73 -22.98 32.36
N HIS A 106 4.39 -23.89 31.44
CA HIS A 106 3.28 -24.85 31.54
C HIS A 106 1.92 -24.22 31.82
N GLN A 107 1.65 -23.05 31.24
CA GLN A 107 0.37 -22.33 31.35
C GLN A 107 -0.56 -22.66 30.17
N PRO A 108 -1.88 -22.52 30.31
CA PRO A 108 -2.83 -22.79 29.23
C PRO A 108 -2.61 -21.81 28.07
N ILE A 109 -2.16 -22.28 26.91
CA ILE A 109 -1.67 -21.40 25.84
C ILE A 109 -2.80 -20.57 25.20
N LEU A 110 -3.89 -21.23 24.78
CA LEU A 110 -4.94 -20.60 23.96
C LEU A 110 -5.65 -19.41 24.61
N PRO A 111 -6.07 -19.44 25.90
CA PRO A 111 -6.72 -18.30 26.53
C PRO A 111 -5.85 -17.04 26.58
N TYR A 112 -4.54 -17.20 26.81
CA TYR A 112 -3.61 -16.07 26.80
C TYR A 112 -3.33 -15.57 25.39
N LEU A 113 -3.28 -16.46 24.39
CA LEU A 113 -3.12 -16.06 22.99
C LEU A 113 -4.34 -15.33 22.43
N ASP A 114 -5.56 -15.68 22.87
CA ASP A 114 -6.77 -14.93 22.52
C ASP A 114 -6.64 -13.46 22.95
N ALA A 115 -6.24 -13.20 24.21
CA ALA A 115 -6.02 -11.85 24.70
C ALA A 115 -4.85 -11.14 24.00
N THR A 116 -3.75 -11.87 23.75
CA THR A 116 -2.57 -11.34 23.04
C THR A 116 -2.93 -10.92 21.62
N ALA A 117 -3.74 -11.71 20.90
CA ALA A 117 -4.20 -11.40 19.55
C ALA A 117 -5.03 -10.11 19.49
N LEU A 118 -5.86 -9.83 20.51
CA LEU A 118 -6.59 -8.55 20.62
C LEU A 118 -5.63 -7.37 20.80
N GLY A 119 -4.64 -7.52 21.67
CA GLY A 119 -3.60 -6.52 21.88
C GLY A 119 -2.81 -6.22 20.60
N LEU A 120 -2.34 -7.26 19.91
CA LEU A 120 -1.65 -7.14 18.63
C LEU A 120 -2.52 -6.46 17.57
N GLY A 121 -3.81 -6.82 17.50
CA GLY A 121 -4.76 -6.18 16.60
C GLY A 121 -4.88 -4.68 16.84
N LEU A 122 -4.95 -4.25 18.11
CA LEU A 122 -5.01 -2.82 18.44
C LEU A 122 -3.70 -2.10 18.07
N SER A 123 -2.55 -2.76 18.26
CA SER A 123 -1.27 -2.23 17.79
C SER A 123 -1.24 -2.08 16.27
N VAL A 124 -1.86 -2.98 15.50
CA VAL A 124 -1.99 -2.87 14.04
C VAL A 124 -2.87 -1.69 13.63
N VAL A 125 -3.99 -1.44 14.33
CA VAL A 125 -4.86 -0.28 14.08
C VAL A 125 -4.04 1.01 14.11
N LEU A 126 -3.36 1.28 15.22
CA LEU A 126 -2.57 2.52 15.34
C LEU A 126 -1.31 2.50 14.47
N GLY A 127 -0.68 1.34 14.27
CA GLY A 127 0.44 1.20 13.34
C GLY A 127 0.06 1.57 11.90
N ARG A 128 -1.15 1.21 11.44
CA ARG A 128 -1.65 1.58 10.11
C ARG A 128 -2.05 3.06 10.01
N LEU A 129 -2.58 3.65 11.08
CA LEU A 129 -2.73 5.11 11.14
C LEU A 129 -1.36 5.82 11.13
N GLY A 130 -0.34 5.23 11.74
CA GLY A 130 1.04 5.69 11.60
C GLY A 130 1.53 5.63 10.15
N CYS A 131 1.26 4.52 9.42
CA CYS A 131 1.61 4.44 8.01
C CYS A 131 0.87 5.50 7.18
N LEU A 132 -0.38 5.80 7.55
CA LEU A 132 -1.18 6.84 6.90
C LEU A 132 -0.53 8.23 7.03
N THR A 133 0.04 8.57 8.19
CA THR A 133 0.72 9.86 8.40
C THR A 133 2.10 9.93 7.74
N ALA A 134 2.81 8.81 7.64
CA ALA A 134 4.12 8.76 6.96
C ALA A 134 4.01 8.71 5.42
N GLY A 135 2.89 8.21 4.89
CA GLY A 135 2.75 7.92 3.46
C GLY A 135 3.43 6.64 3.00
N CYS A 136 4.03 5.87 3.93
CA CYS A 136 4.49 4.53 3.62
C CYS A 136 3.30 3.60 3.42
N CYS A 137 3.54 2.45 2.77
CA CYS A 137 2.49 1.44 2.63
C CYS A 137 1.24 2.00 1.91
N HIS A 138 1.40 2.86 0.88
CA HIS A 138 0.29 3.53 0.22
C HIS A 138 -0.43 2.67 -0.83
N GLY A 139 -1.63 3.09 -1.20
CA GLY A 139 -2.40 2.51 -2.30
C GLY A 139 -1.92 2.96 -3.68
N ARG A 140 -2.51 2.41 -4.73
CA ARG A 140 -2.27 2.82 -6.12
C ARG A 140 -2.83 4.22 -6.42
N PRO A 141 -2.30 4.91 -7.45
CA PRO A 141 -2.95 6.10 -8.01
C PRO A 141 -4.42 5.86 -8.35
N ALA A 142 -5.28 6.80 -7.96
CA ALA A 142 -6.72 6.72 -8.18
C ALA A 142 -7.36 8.10 -8.33
N ARG A 143 -8.57 8.15 -8.86
CA ARG A 143 -9.33 9.40 -9.06
C ARG A 143 -9.72 10.09 -7.75
N TRP A 144 -9.80 9.33 -6.67
CA TRP A 144 -10.15 9.77 -5.32
C TRP A 144 -9.14 9.20 -4.31
N GLY A 145 -9.05 9.84 -3.14
CA GLY A 145 -8.17 9.41 -2.06
C GLY A 145 -7.37 10.55 -1.45
N ILE A 146 -6.25 10.20 -0.82
CA ILE A 146 -5.38 11.12 -0.09
C ILE A 146 -4.20 11.55 -0.95
N ARG A 147 -3.57 12.68 -0.59
CA ARG A 147 -2.36 13.20 -1.26
C ARG A 147 -1.27 13.40 -0.23
N TYR A 148 -0.04 13.11 -0.64
CA TYR A 148 1.15 13.38 0.16
C TYR A 148 1.94 14.51 -0.48
N GLY A 149 2.36 15.48 0.32
CA GLY A 149 3.10 16.66 -0.14
C GLY A 149 4.61 16.55 0.06
N GLN A 150 5.32 17.65 -0.25
CA GLN A 150 6.79 17.76 -0.18
C GLN A 150 7.39 17.37 1.17
N ALA A 151 6.69 17.64 2.28
CA ALA A 151 7.15 17.24 3.60
C ALA A 151 7.31 15.71 3.74
N HIS A 152 6.49 14.92 3.04
CA HIS A 152 6.60 13.46 3.03
C HIS A 152 7.74 13.01 2.13
N VAL A 153 7.95 13.68 0.98
CA VAL A 153 9.07 13.39 0.07
C VAL A 153 10.41 13.59 0.78
N ALA A 154 10.53 14.67 1.56
CA ALA A 154 11.70 14.93 2.41
C ALA A 154 11.94 13.83 3.46
N ASP A 155 10.91 13.08 3.84
CA ASP A 155 10.95 11.97 4.80
C ASP A 155 10.98 10.58 4.12
N GLY A 156 11.27 10.51 2.81
CA GLY A 156 11.48 9.26 2.08
C GLY A 156 10.28 8.76 1.24
N PHE A 157 9.20 9.53 1.15
CA PHE A 157 8.10 9.21 0.23
C PHE A 157 8.52 9.39 -1.25
N PRO A 158 8.08 8.52 -2.18
CA PRO A 158 8.52 8.61 -3.57
C PRO A 158 8.16 9.96 -4.24
N ALA A 159 9.17 10.68 -4.73
CA ALA A 159 9.00 12.01 -5.31
C ALA A 159 8.02 12.04 -6.50
N TYR A 160 7.98 10.98 -7.31
CA TYR A 160 7.07 10.87 -8.45
C TYR A 160 5.59 10.76 -8.06
N LEU A 161 5.28 10.52 -6.78
CA LEU A 161 3.92 10.48 -6.23
C LEU A 161 3.54 11.76 -5.48
N ASN A 162 4.42 12.76 -5.45
CA ASN A 162 4.13 14.03 -4.78
C ASN A 162 2.87 14.68 -5.35
N GLY A 163 1.89 14.93 -4.47
CA GLY A 163 0.59 15.50 -4.83
C GLY A 163 -0.33 14.57 -5.62
N VAL A 164 0.06 13.32 -5.91
CA VAL A 164 -0.78 12.33 -6.60
C VAL A 164 -1.86 11.81 -5.64
N ARG A 165 -3.09 11.61 -6.14
CA ARG A 165 -4.17 10.99 -5.34
C ARG A 165 -3.96 9.49 -5.25
N LEU A 166 -3.87 8.97 -4.04
CA LEU A 166 -3.66 7.55 -3.75
C LEU A 166 -4.83 6.99 -2.94
N LEU A 167 -5.18 5.72 -3.20
CA LEU A 167 -6.16 5.03 -2.37
C LEU A 167 -5.69 4.99 -0.91
N PRO A 168 -6.56 5.32 0.07
CA PRO A 168 -6.22 5.35 1.49
C PRO A 168 -6.23 3.93 2.10
N VAL A 169 -5.47 3.00 1.51
CA VAL A 169 -5.44 1.58 1.91
C VAL A 169 -5.03 1.44 3.37
N GLN A 170 -4.18 2.32 3.89
CA GLN A 170 -3.78 2.30 5.30
C GLN A 170 -4.96 2.58 6.24
N ALA A 171 -5.84 3.52 5.90
CA ALA A 171 -7.05 3.80 6.68
C ALA A 171 -8.04 2.63 6.59
N MET A 172 -8.19 2.03 5.40
CA MET A 172 -9.03 0.85 5.20
C MET A 172 -8.53 -0.34 6.03
N GLU A 173 -7.22 -0.59 6.05
CA GLU A 173 -6.59 -1.63 6.88
C GLU A 173 -6.73 -1.36 8.38
N SER A 174 -6.62 -0.09 8.80
CA SER A 174 -6.86 0.31 10.19
C SER A 174 -8.30 0.03 10.62
N LEU A 175 -9.28 0.36 9.78
CA LEU A 175 -10.70 0.10 10.06
C LEU A 175 -11.00 -1.40 10.10
N TRP A 176 -10.42 -2.17 9.17
CA TRP A 176 -10.54 -3.62 9.15
C TRP A 176 -9.96 -4.25 10.43
N ALA A 177 -8.74 -3.86 10.82
CA ALA A 177 -8.10 -4.32 12.05
C ALA A 177 -8.93 -3.96 13.29
N LEU A 178 -9.54 -2.78 13.32
CA LEU A 178 -10.41 -2.37 14.44
C LEU A 178 -11.65 -3.25 14.52
N GLY A 179 -12.29 -3.56 13.38
CA GLY A 179 -13.40 -4.51 13.33
C GLY A 179 -13.02 -5.89 13.85
N ILE A 180 -11.82 -6.38 13.52
CA ILE A 180 -11.29 -7.65 14.03
C ILE A 180 -11.16 -7.62 15.55
N VAL A 181 -10.59 -6.56 16.12
CA VAL A 181 -10.41 -6.41 17.57
C VAL A 181 -11.76 -6.34 18.28
N ILE A 182 -12.73 -5.60 17.73
CA ILE A 182 -14.09 -5.49 18.29
C ILE A 182 -14.75 -6.87 18.34
N VAL A 183 -14.79 -7.58 17.21
CA VAL A 183 -15.41 -8.92 17.15
C VAL A 183 -14.67 -9.89 18.06
N GLY A 184 -13.33 -9.89 18.04
CA GLY A 184 -12.53 -10.73 18.92
C GLY A 184 -12.78 -10.46 20.41
N THR A 185 -12.94 -9.20 20.80
CA THR A 185 -13.30 -8.80 22.17
C THR A 185 -14.67 -9.35 22.55
N VAL A 186 -15.66 -9.25 21.66
CA VAL A 186 -16.99 -9.83 21.86
C VAL A 186 -16.92 -11.36 22.02
N LEU A 187 -16.09 -12.04 21.24
CA LEU A 187 -15.91 -13.50 21.35
C LEU A 187 -15.31 -13.90 22.71
N VAL A 188 -14.27 -13.18 23.19
CA VAL A 188 -13.65 -13.44 24.49
C VAL A 188 -14.62 -13.15 25.64
N LEU A 189 -15.28 -11.99 25.63
CA LEU A 189 -16.24 -11.60 26.68
C LEU A 189 -17.51 -12.46 26.67
N GLY A 190 -17.90 -12.96 25.49
CA GLY A 190 -18.96 -13.94 25.30
C GLY A 190 -18.59 -15.36 25.74
N LYS A 191 -17.39 -15.56 26.32
CA LYS A 191 -16.88 -16.85 26.83
C LYS A 191 -16.88 -17.95 25.77
N GLN A 192 -16.59 -17.58 24.52
CA GLN A 192 -16.38 -18.58 23.46
C GLN A 192 -15.19 -19.48 23.81
N PRO A 193 -15.13 -20.72 23.28
CA PRO A 193 -14.04 -21.64 23.57
C PRO A 193 -12.66 -21.02 23.28
N ALA A 194 -11.69 -21.28 24.15
CA ALA A 194 -10.34 -20.74 24.02
C ALA A 194 -9.73 -21.06 22.65
N GLY A 195 -9.06 -20.08 22.05
CA GLY A 195 -8.49 -20.14 20.70
C GLY A 195 -9.45 -19.62 19.62
N THR A 196 -10.72 -19.37 19.95
CA THR A 196 -11.70 -18.82 18.99
C THR A 196 -11.32 -17.41 18.55
N ALA A 197 -10.92 -16.54 19.47
CA ALA A 197 -10.58 -15.16 19.14
C ALA A 197 -9.26 -15.07 18.38
N LEU A 198 -8.29 -15.92 18.71
CA LEU A 198 -7.03 -16.09 17.97
C LEU A 198 -7.30 -16.55 16.53
N ALA A 199 -8.08 -17.61 16.35
CA ALA A 199 -8.39 -18.14 15.02
C ALA A 199 -9.16 -17.12 14.17
N TRP A 200 -10.11 -16.41 14.78
CA TRP A 200 -10.79 -15.27 14.16
C TRP A 200 -9.79 -14.19 13.73
N HIS A 201 -8.92 -13.75 14.65
CA HIS A 201 -7.96 -12.68 14.39
C HIS A 201 -7.05 -13.02 13.22
N VAL A 202 -6.39 -14.18 13.27
CA VAL A 202 -5.43 -14.60 12.24
C VAL A 202 -6.12 -14.77 10.90
N THR A 203 -7.32 -15.37 10.88
CA THR A 203 -8.03 -15.64 9.63
C THR A 203 -8.58 -14.36 9.01
N ALA A 204 -9.31 -13.54 9.78
CA ALA A 204 -9.87 -12.29 9.29
C ALA A 204 -8.78 -11.30 8.88
N TYR A 205 -7.67 -11.24 9.63
CA TYR A 205 -6.53 -10.40 9.26
C TYR A 205 -5.88 -10.89 7.96
N GLY A 206 -5.66 -12.20 7.82
CA GLY A 206 -5.14 -12.79 6.59
C GLY A 206 -6.02 -12.53 5.36
N VAL A 207 -7.35 -12.66 5.49
CA VAL A 207 -8.31 -12.35 4.42
C VAL A 207 -8.21 -10.89 4.00
N GLY A 208 -8.26 -9.96 4.96
CA GLY A 208 -8.10 -8.54 4.68
C GLY A 208 -6.76 -8.27 3.99
N ARG A 209 -5.66 -8.79 4.56
CA ARG A 209 -4.29 -8.61 4.04
C ARG A 209 -4.17 -9.08 2.59
N PHE A 210 -4.78 -10.22 2.26
CA PHE A 210 -4.79 -10.78 0.91
C PHE A 210 -5.42 -9.82 -0.12
N PHE A 211 -6.59 -9.25 0.22
CA PHE A 211 -7.32 -8.37 -0.68
C PHE A 211 -6.73 -6.96 -0.76
N PHE A 212 -6.31 -6.39 0.38
CA PHE A 212 -5.70 -5.06 0.40
C PHE A 212 -4.43 -5.01 -0.45
N GLU A 213 -3.72 -6.13 -0.61
CA GLU A 213 -2.55 -6.20 -1.47
C GLU A 213 -2.83 -5.84 -2.94
N PHE A 214 -3.99 -6.18 -3.47
CA PHE A 214 -4.34 -5.78 -4.85
C PHE A 214 -4.48 -4.26 -5.00
N LEU A 215 -4.79 -3.55 -3.91
CA LEU A 215 -4.94 -2.10 -3.88
C LEU A 215 -3.62 -1.37 -3.63
N ARG A 216 -2.54 -2.08 -3.31
CA ARG A 216 -1.22 -1.53 -2.96
C ARG A 216 -0.48 -0.94 -4.15
N GLY A 217 0.18 0.19 -3.92
CA GLY A 217 0.93 0.96 -4.91
C GLY A 217 2.43 1.04 -4.66
N ASP A 218 2.96 0.40 -3.62
CA ASP A 218 4.38 0.36 -3.29
C ASP A 218 5.13 -0.69 -4.14
N ALA A 219 6.14 -0.24 -4.89
CA ALA A 219 6.83 -1.02 -5.93
C ALA A 219 7.88 -2.02 -5.41
N GLU A 220 8.36 -1.81 -4.19
CA GLU A 220 9.48 -2.54 -3.59
C GLU A 220 9.08 -3.91 -3.02
N ARG A 221 7.79 -4.25 -3.04
CA ARG A 221 7.30 -5.51 -2.47
C ARG A 221 7.76 -6.72 -3.27
N PRO A 222 8.24 -7.78 -2.60
CA PRO A 222 8.50 -9.04 -3.25
C PRO A 222 7.21 -9.68 -3.79
N ASP A 223 7.28 -10.14 -5.03
CA ASP A 223 6.22 -10.86 -5.71
C ASP A 223 6.74 -12.19 -6.27
N TRP A 224 5.93 -13.23 -6.16
CA TRP A 224 6.24 -14.56 -6.67
C TRP A 224 5.04 -15.13 -7.41
N ARG A 225 5.27 -15.54 -8.67
CA ARG A 225 4.25 -16.07 -9.59
C ARG A 225 3.04 -15.13 -9.75
N GLY A 226 3.28 -13.82 -9.71
CA GLY A 226 2.25 -12.78 -9.87
C GLY A 226 1.47 -12.45 -8.59
N PHE A 227 1.73 -13.08 -7.46
CA PHE A 227 1.13 -12.71 -6.18
C PHE A 227 2.19 -12.22 -5.23
N SER A 228 1.85 -11.29 -4.33
CA SER A 228 2.85 -10.80 -3.38
C SER A 228 3.19 -11.85 -2.33
N GLU A 229 4.36 -11.72 -1.72
CA GLU A 229 4.77 -12.51 -0.55
C GLU A 229 3.70 -12.48 0.56
N ALA A 230 3.04 -11.34 0.77
CA ALA A 230 2.00 -11.19 1.77
C ALA A 230 0.71 -11.96 1.46
N GLN A 231 0.40 -12.18 0.18
CA GLN A 231 -0.76 -12.98 -0.23
C GLN A 231 -0.51 -14.48 0.00
N TRP A 232 0.72 -14.92 -0.28
CA TRP A 232 1.15 -16.29 0.01
C TRP A 232 1.16 -16.57 1.51
N THR A 233 1.75 -15.67 2.31
CA THR A 233 1.77 -15.84 3.77
C THR A 233 0.37 -15.78 4.38
N ALA A 234 -0.52 -14.93 3.88
CA ALA A 234 -1.92 -14.94 4.29
C ALA A 234 -2.58 -16.30 4.02
N LEU A 235 -2.45 -16.84 2.80
CA LEU A 235 -3.03 -18.15 2.45
C LEU A 235 -2.46 -19.27 3.32
N ILE A 236 -1.14 -19.33 3.48
CA ILE A 236 -0.45 -20.37 4.26
C ILE A 236 -0.89 -20.28 5.73
N THR A 237 -0.90 -19.08 6.31
CA THR A 237 -1.26 -18.90 7.72
C THR A 237 -2.72 -19.31 7.96
N ILE A 238 -3.64 -18.93 7.07
CA ILE A 238 -5.05 -19.36 7.15
C ILE A 238 -5.20 -20.87 6.99
N ALA A 239 -4.46 -21.48 6.06
CA ALA A 239 -4.48 -22.93 5.86
C ALA A 239 -3.95 -23.68 7.11
N VAL A 240 -2.91 -23.15 7.77
CA VAL A 240 -2.43 -23.66 9.06
C VAL A 240 -3.51 -23.52 10.14
N ILE A 241 -4.20 -22.37 10.22
CA ILE A 241 -5.33 -22.18 11.14
C ILE A 241 -6.43 -23.24 10.91
N ALA A 242 -6.85 -23.41 9.65
CA ALA A 242 -7.88 -24.38 9.29
C ALA A 242 -7.43 -25.82 9.60
N GLY A 243 -6.20 -26.18 9.23
CA GLY A 243 -5.64 -27.52 9.43
C GLY A 243 -5.48 -27.89 10.90
N ALA A 244 -4.94 -27.00 11.73
CA ALA A 244 -4.82 -27.25 13.17
C ALA A 244 -6.20 -27.33 13.86
N GLY A 245 -7.22 -26.66 13.32
CA GLY A 245 -8.60 -26.83 13.77
C GLY A 245 -9.15 -28.22 13.47
N LEU A 246 -8.87 -28.78 12.29
CA LEU A 246 -9.31 -30.13 11.91
C LEU A 246 -8.72 -31.24 12.80
N VAL A 247 -7.49 -31.06 13.29
CA VAL A 247 -6.84 -32.00 14.22
C VAL A 247 -7.12 -31.70 15.69
N GLY A 248 -7.98 -30.72 15.99
CA GLY A 248 -8.46 -30.44 17.36
C GLY A 248 -7.52 -29.62 18.23
N ILE A 249 -6.53 -28.90 17.66
CA ILE A 249 -5.63 -28.02 18.44
C ILE A 249 -6.37 -26.79 18.97
N TRP A 250 -7.37 -26.28 18.23
CA TRP A 250 -8.29 -25.22 18.65
C TRP A 250 -9.68 -25.45 18.06
N PRO A 251 -10.74 -24.75 18.54
CA PRO A 251 -12.10 -24.89 18.02
C PRO A 251 -12.16 -24.69 16.50
N PHE A 252 -12.52 -25.76 15.79
CA PHE A 252 -12.74 -25.71 14.34
C PHE A 252 -14.02 -24.93 14.03
N GLN A 253 -13.91 -23.99 13.10
CA GLN A 253 -15.06 -23.29 12.54
C GLN A 253 -15.00 -23.43 11.02
N VAL A 254 -16.14 -23.81 10.41
CA VAL A 254 -16.23 -24.17 8.98
C VAL A 254 -15.75 -23.03 8.07
N TRP A 255 -15.96 -21.79 8.48
CA TRP A 255 -15.54 -20.63 7.70
C TRP A 255 -14.02 -20.46 7.61
N HIS A 256 -13.21 -21.04 8.52
CA HIS A 256 -11.74 -21.02 8.38
C HIS A 256 -11.30 -21.81 7.13
N ALA A 257 -11.85 -23.01 6.95
CA ALA A 257 -11.61 -23.82 5.76
C ALA A 257 -12.21 -23.14 4.51
N GLY A 258 -13.41 -22.58 4.63
CA GLY A 258 -14.03 -21.79 3.57
C GLY A 258 -13.19 -20.60 3.13
N ALA A 259 -12.56 -19.88 4.06
CA ALA A 259 -11.65 -18.77 3.77
C ALA A 259 -10.38 -19.26 3.08
N ALA A 260 -9.73 -20.32 3.58
CA ALA A 260 -8.54 -20.91 2.96
C ALA A 260 -8.81 -21.31 1.50
N MET A 261 -9.88 -22.09 1.29
CA MET A 261 -10.30 -22.56 -0.02
C MET A 261 -10.70 -21.39 -0.93
N GLY A 262 -11.47 -20.44 -0.41
CA GLY A 262 -11.90 -19.25 -1.15
C GLY A 262 -10.72 -18.43 -1.65
N LEU A 263 -9.72 -18.18 -0.80
CA LEU A 263 -8.51 -17.47 -1.22
C LEU A 263 -7.70 -18.26 -2.26
N ALA A 264 -7.56 -19.57 -2.09
CA ALA A 264 -6.89 -20.42 -3.08
C ALA A 264 -7.61 -20.39 -4.44
N VAL A 265 -8.95 -20.47 -4.44
CA VAL A 265 -9.77 -20.34 -5.66
C VAL A 265 -9.59 -18.96 -6.28
N VAL A 266 -9.61 -17.88 -5.49
CA VAL A 266 -9.35 -16.52 -5.99
C VAL A 266 -7.96 -16.43 -6.63
N MET A 267 -6.92 -17.00 -6.02
CA MET A 267 -5.58 -17.03 -6.62
C MET A 267 -5.58 -17.78 -7.95
N ILE A 268 -6.23 -18.94 -8.04
CA ILE A 268 -6.31 -19.74 -9.27
C ILE A 268 -7.06 -18.95 -10.36
N VAL A 269 -8.21 -18.38 -10.03
CA VAL A 269 -9.03 -17.58 -10.96
C VAL A 269 -8.27 -16.37 -11.45
N VAL A 270 -7.60 -15.63 -10.55
CA VAL A 270 -6.80 -14.45 -10.91
C VAL A 270 -5.58 -14.85 -11.75
N ALA A 271 -4.91 -15.96 -11.43
CA ALA A 271 -3.78 -16.46 -12.22
C ALA A 271 -4.22 -16.85 -13.64
N PHE A 272 -5.35 -17.54 -13.75
CA PHE A 272 -5.95 -17.91 -15.02
C PHE A 272 -6.36 -16.68 -15.81
N TRP A 273 -7.07 -15.74 -15.19
CA TRP A 273 -7.52 -14.51 -15.85
C TRP A 273 -6.35 -13.67 -16.37
N ARG A 274 -5.28 -13.48 -15.57
CA ARG A 274 -4.07 -12.75 -16.00
C ARG A 274 -3.32 -13.40 -17.15
N ARG A 275 -3.42 -14.73 -17.31
CA ARG A 275 -2.80 -15.45 -18.43
C ARG A 275 -3.54 -15.20 -19.74
N TRP A 276 -4.84 -14.94 -19.68
CA TRP A 276 -5.71 -14.73 -20.84
C TRP A 276 -6.06 -13.26 -21.09
N GLU A 277 -5.66 -12.35 -20.19
CA GLU A 277 -5.93 -10.92 -20.32
C GLU A 277 -5.13 -10.31 -21.50
N PRO A 278 -5.81 -9.72 -22.49
CA PRO A 278 -5.13 -9.11 -23.63
C PRO A 278 -4.26 -7.92 -23.20
N HIS A 279 -3.04 -7.84 -23.76
CA HIS A 279 -2.03 -6.82 -23.46
C HIS A 279 -1.55 -6.72 -22.01
N HIS A 280 -1.84 -7.73 -21.18
CA HIS A 280 -1.35 -7.85 -19.82
C HIS A 280 -1.51 -6.54 -19.01
N LEU A 281 -2.72 -5.97 -19.01
CA LEU A 281 -3.04 -4.72 -18.27
C LEU A 281 -2.59 -4.79 -16.81
N TYR A 282 -2.70 -5.96 -16.17
CA TYR A 282 -2.14 -6.19 -14.84
C TYR A 282 -0.64 -5.84 -14.72
N GLN A 283 0.17 -6.20 -15.72
CA GLN A 283 1.60 -5.89 -15.75
C GLN A 283 1.83 -4.39 -16.03
N LEU A 284 1.06 -3.81 -16.94
CA LEU A 284 1.13 -2.38 -17.26
C LEU A 284 0.80 -1.48 -16.05
N LEU A 285 -0.14 -1.92 -15.22
CA LEU A 285 -0.55 -1.23 -13.99
C LEU A 285 0.18 -1.74 -12.74
N HIS A 286 1.18 -2.60 -12.91
CA HIS A 286 1.96 -3.08 -11.78
C HIS A 286 2.73 -1.90 -11.15
N PRO A 287 2.78 -1.77 -9.82
CA PRO A 287 3.47 -0.66 -9.14
C PRO A 287 4.89 -0.37 -9.64
N ARG A 288 5.68 -1.43 -9.95
CA ARG A 288 7.02 -1.29 -10.55
C ARG A 288 6.98 -0.64 -11.94
N HIS A 289 6.01 -0.99 -12.76
CA HIS A 289 5.87 -0.39 -14.08
C HIS A 289 5.34 1.04 -14.01
N ILE A 290 4.46 1.36 -13.06
CA ILE A 290 4.02 2.74 -12.79
C ILE A 290 5.23 3.62 -12.43
N ARG A 291 6.14 3.12 -11.58
CA ARG A 291 7.41 3.81 -11.28
C ARG A 291 8.26 4.03 -12.54
N GLN A 292 8.42 3.01 -13.39
CA GLN A 292 9.16 3.15 -14.66
C GLN A 292 8.50 4.16 -15.61
N ILE A 293 7.17 4.19 -15.69
CA ILE A 293 6.45 5.19 -16.48
C ILE A 293 6.76 6.59 -15.95
N ALA A 294 6.73 6.78 -14.63
CA ALA A 294 7.08 8.07 -14.05
C ALA A 294 8.54 8.46 -14.34
N GLU A 295 9.50 7.56 -14.13
CA GLU A 295 10.90 7.80 -14.45
C GLU A 295 11.10 8.14 -15.95
N ALA A 296 10.39 7.46 -16.85
CA ALA A 296 10.40 7.76 -18.28
C ALA A 296 9.83 9.16 -18.58
N LEU A 297 8.75 9.56 -17.92
CA LEU A 297 8.16 10.89 -18.06
C LEU A 297 9.08 12.01 -17.52
N ASP A 298 9.79 11.77 -16.42
CA ASP A 298 10.80 12.73 -15.91
C ASP A 298 11.93 12.91 -16.92
N LYS A 299 12.46 11.79 -17.43
CA LYS A 299 13.51 11.80 -18.45
C LYS A 299 13.08 12.55 -19.72
N LEU A 300 11.84 12.35 -20.19
CA LEU A 300 11.29 13.06 -21.34
C LEU A 300 11.19 14.58 -21.10
N ALA A 301 10.78 14.99 -19.90
CA ALA A 301 10.69 16.40 -19.53
C ALA A 301 12.07 17.06 -19.53
N ASP A 302 13.09 16.37 -19.02
CA ASP A 302 14.47 16.88 -18.98
C ASP A 302 15.09 16.96 -20.38
N LEU A 303 14.88 15.94 -21.23
CA LEU A 303 15.32 15.95 -22.62
C LEU A 303 14.67 17.10 -23.40
N SER A 304 13.37 17.32 -23.22
CA SER A 304 12.65 18.41 -23.87
C SER A 304 13.19 19.78 -23.44
N LYS A 305 13.51 19.98 -22.15
CA LYS A 305 14.15 21.22 -21.67
C LYS A 305 15.54 21.41 -22.26
N ALA A 306 16.36 20.35 -22.31
CA ALA A 306 17.70 20.42 -22.88
C ALA A 306 17.67 20.78 -24.37
N GLN A 307 16.73 20.19 -25.13
CA GLN A 307 16.54 20.51 -26.54
C GLN A 307 16.14 21.97 -26.77
N LEU A 308 15.27 22.53 -25.93
CA LEU A 308 14.90 23.96 -26.00
C LEU A 308 16.10 24.89 -25.78
N VAL A 309 17.02 24.52 -24.88
CA VAL A 309 18.26 25.28 -24.66
C VAL A 309 19.15 25.23 -25.92
N VAL A 310 19.33 24.05 -26.51
CA VAL A 310 20.15 23.86 -27.72
C VAL A 310 19.54 24.56 -28.93
N GLU A 311 18.21 24.50 -29.11
CA GLU A 311 17.51 25.23 -30.18
C GLU A 311 17.63 26.75 -30.04
N GLY A 312 17.73 27.26 -28.80
CA GLY A 312 18.00 28.68 -28.54
C GLY A 312 19.43 29.13 -28.88
N GLU A 313 20.39 28.22 -28.95
CA GLU A 313 21.80 28.49 -29.29
C GLU A 313 22.10 28.33 -30.79
N LEU A 314 21.21 27.70 -31.55
CA LEU A 314 21.34 27.46 -32.98
C LEU A 314 20.99 28.72 -33.82
N PRO A 315 21.62 28.91 -35.00
CA PRO A 315 21.28 30.01 -35.91
C PRO A 315 19.79 29.98 -36.28
N ALA A 316 19.18 31.16 -36.42
CA ALA A 316 17.79 31.29 -36.83
C ALA A 316 17.53 30.52 -38.14
N GLY A 317 16.80 29.39 -38.04
CA GLY A 317 16.44 28.53 -39.17
C GLY A 317 16.86 27.06 -39.06
N SER A 318 17.76 26.70 -38.14
CA SER A 318 18.08 25.28 -37.86
C SER A 318 17.22 24.74 -36.72
N GLN A 319 16.12 24.06 -37.07
CA GLN A 319 15.31 23.30 -36.11
C GLN A 319 15.77 21.84 -36.07
N LEU A 320 16.03 21.34 -34.87
CA LEU A 320 16.39 19.94 -34.64
C LEU A 320 15.09 19.18 -34.30
N HIS A 321 14.44 18.57 -35.30
CA HIS A 321 13.24 17.76 -35.09
C HIS A 321 13.57 16.38 -34.45
N LEU A 322 14.28 16.36 -33.34
CA LEU A 322 14.33 15.18 -32.49
C LEU A 322 13.07 15.19 -31.63
N VAL A 323 12.31 14.10 -31.70
CA VAL A 323 11.20 13.86 -30.77
C VAL A 323 11.77 13.01 -29.65
N PRO A 324 11.88 13.53 -28.41
CA PRO A 324 12.35 12.74 -27.27
C PRO A 324 11.49 11.49 -27.10
N MET A 325 12.14 10.33 -26.97
CA MET A 325 11.49 9.05 -26.73
C MET A 325 12.08 8.36 -25.50
N ALA A 326 11.21 7.73 -24.72
CA ALA A 326 11.57 6.88 -23.59
C ALA A 326 10.80 5.55 -23.69
N SER A 327 11.41 4.47 -23.21
CA SER A 327 10.79 3.15 -23.20
C SER A 327 10.85 2.53 -21.80
N THR A 328 9.85 1.70 -21.49
CA THR A 328 9.79 0.93 -20.25
C THR A 328 10.23 -0.52 -20.48
N ALA A 329 10.46 -1.28 -19.39
CA ALA A 329 10.86 -2.68 -19.49
C ALA A 329 9.79 -3.59 -20.12
N LEU A 330 8.51 -3.18 -20.08
CA LEU A 330 7.41 -3.91 -20.73
C LEU A 330 7.25 -3.53 -22.21
N GLY A 331 8.12 -2.67 -22.74
CA GLY A 331 8.08 -2.22 -24.14
C GLY A 331 7.00 -1.18 -24.41
N LEU A 332 6.53 -0.43 -23.40
CA LEU A 332 5.76 0.78 -23.61
C LEU A 332 6.71 1.88 -24.07
N GLU A 333 6.40 2.53 -25.19
CA GLU A 333 7.14 3.65 -25.73
C GLU A 333 6.33 4.93 -25.56
N LEU A 334 7.01 5.94 -25.05
CA LEU A 334 6.46 7.25 -24.73
C LEU A 334 7.29 8.29 -25.48
N SER A 335 6.61 9.18 -26.19
CA SER A 335 7.24 10.41 -26.68
C SER A 335 6.51 11.63 -26.16
N PHE A 336 7.24 12.74 -26.03
CA PHE A 336 6.70 13.99 -25.54
C PHE A 336 7.06 15.14 -26.47
N GLY A 337 6.08 15.98 -26.76
CA GLY A 337 6.24 17.25 -27.46
C GLY A 337 5.19 18.24 -26.99
N TYR A 338 5.21 19.43 -27.58
CA TYR A 338 4.16 20.42 -27.36
C TYR A 338 3.83 21.08 -28.69
N VAL A 339 2.59 21.54 -28.80
CA VAL A 339 2.10 22.31 -29.95
C VAL A 339 1.53 23.61 -29.41
N GLU A 340 1.96 24.73 -29.99
CA GLU A 340 1.32 26.03 -29.74
C GLU A 340 0.18 26.23 -30.73
N GLN A 341 -1.04 26.33 -30.21
CA GLN A 341 -2.23 26.59 -31.02
C GLN A 341 -3.01 27.74 -30.40
N ALA A 342 -3.23 28.81 -31.18
CA ALA A 342 -3.98 30.00 -30.75
C ALA A 342 -3.47 30.62 -29.43
N GLY A 343 -2.16 30.65 -29.21
CA GLY A 343 -1.54 31.18 -27.99
C GLY A 343 -1.66 30.26 -26.76
N GLN A 344 -2.20 29.05 -26.92
CA GLN A 344 -2.24 28.04 -25.87
C GLN A 344 -1.22 26.93 -26.17
N ARG A 345 -0.38 26.61 -25.18
CA ARG A 345 0.50 25.44 -25.21
C ARG A 345 -0.32 24.19 -24.93
N ILE A 346 -0.30 23.24 -25.86
CA ILE A 346 -0.90 21.91 -25.72
C ILE A 346 0.24 20.91 -25.60
N ASP A 347 0.34 20.25 -24.46
CA ASP A 347 1.31 19.18 -24.26
C ASP A 347 0.81 17.92 -24.96
N HIS A 348 1.69 17.26 -25.71
CA HIS A 348 1.35 16.13 -26.57
C HIS A 348 2.22 14.92 -26.22
N TYR A 349 1.58 13.83 -25.83
CA TYR A 349 2.22 12.54 -25.63
C TYR A 349 1.82 11.57 -26.73
N THR A 350 2.77 10.78 -27.23
CA THR A 350 2.47 9.62 -28.07
C THR A 350 2.76 8.35 -27.31
N LEU A 351 1.79 7.42 -27.34
CA LEU A 351 1.83 6.13 -26.68
C LEU A 351 1.85 5.03 -27.75
N SER A 352 2.87 4.19 -27.73
CA SER A 352 2.99 3.00 -28.58
C SER A 352 3.56 1.83 -27.79
N SER A 353 3.51 0.62 -28.34
CA SER A 353 4.18 -0.53 -27.76
C SER A 353 5.07 -1.23 -28.78
N ARG A 354 6.29 -1.56 -28.35
CA ARG A 354 7.27 -2.29 -29.16
C ARG A 354 6.88 -3.76 -29.36
N ASN A 355 6.10 -4.31 -28.45
CA ASN A 355 5.76 -5.73 -28.38
C ASN A 355 4.40 -6.04 -29.05
N GLY A 356 3.84 -5.10 -29.82
CA GLY A 356 2.58 -5.25 -30.55
C GLY A 356 1.71 -4.00 -30.51
N ASN A 357 0.50 -4.07 -31.06
CA ASN A 357 -0.41 -2.92 -31.09
C ASN A 357 -0.99 -2.63 -29.69
N LEU A 358 -0.89 -1.40 -29.21
CA LEU A 358 -1.59 -0.99 -28.00
C LEU A 358 -3.11 -1.04 -28.25
N THR A 359 -3.90 -1.52 -27.29
CA THR A 359 -5.37 -1.43 -27.40
C THR A 359 -5.86 -0.05 -26.96
N HIS A 360 -6.99 0.38 -27.52
CA HIS A 360 -7.66 1.61 -27.10
C HIS A 360 -7.91 1.64 -25.58
N ARG A 361 -8.34 0.51 -24.99
CA ARG A 361 -8.54 0.40 -23.54
C ARG A 361 -7.26 0.62 -22.75
N ALA A 362 -6.14 -0.02 -23.15
CA ALA A 362 -4.85 0.18 -22.50
C ALA A 362 -4.38 1.62 -22.62
N ALA A 363 -4.54 2.22 -23.81
CA ALA A 363 -4.17 3.60 -24.06
C ALA A 363 -4.97 4.58 -23.20
N CYS A 364 -6.30 4.40 -23.06
CA CYS A 364 -7.12 5.22 -22.16
C CYS A 364 -6.62 5.13 -20.71
N ILE A 365 -6.40 3.92 -20.20
CA ILE A 365 -5.94 3.70 -18.83
C ILE A 365 -4.56 4.34 -18.59
N LEU A 366 -3.62 4.17 -19.52
CA LEU A 366 -2.30 4.77 -19.45
C LEU A 366 -2.38 6.30 -19.50
N SER A 367 -3.26 6.86 -20.34
CA SER A 367 -3.47 8.31 -20.40
C SER A 367 -4.02 8.86 -19.07
N GLU A 368 -4.96 8.17 -18.44
CA GLU A 368 -5.47 8.56 -17.11
C GLU A 368 -4.36 8.49 -16.05
N LEU A 369 -3.51 7.46 -16.11
CA LEU A 369 -2.37 7.33 -15.19
C LEU A 369 -1.36 8.46 -15.40
N ILE A 370 -0.96 8.76 -16.64
CA ILE A 370 -0.03 9.85 -16.97
C ILE A 370 -0.61 11.19 -16.52
N ALA A 371 -1.91 11.41 -16.74
CA ALA A 371 -2.60 12.60 -16.25
C ALA A 371 -2.55 12.70 -14.72
N GLN A 372 -2.76 11.58 -14.00
CA GLN A 372 -2.67 11.56 -12.54
C GLN A 372 -1.24 11.84 -12.03
N LEU A 373 -0.21 11.34 -12.72
CA LEU A 373 1.19 11.48 -12.32
C LEU A 373 1.78 12.87 -12.60
N ARG A 374 1.35 13.54 -13.68
CA ARG A 374 1.99 14.79 -14.14
C ARG A 374 1.04 15.97 -14.31
N HIS A 375 -0.22 15.71 -14.62
CA HIS A 375 -1.15 16.72 -15.13
C HIS A 375 -2.47 16.72 -14.39
N ALA A 376 -2.43 16.53 -13.07
CA ALA A 376 -3.63 16.31 -12.24
C ALA A 376 -4.67 17.46 -12.28
N SER A 377 -4.28 18.63 -12.79
CA SER A 377 -5.11 19.84 -12.93
C SER A 377 -5.57 20.12 -14.38
N CYS A 378 -5.14 19.31 -15.35
CA CYS A 378 -5.38 19.53 -16.78
C CYS A 378 -6.52 18.64 -17.30
N THR A 379 -7.02 18.94 -18.49
CA THR A 379 -7.90 18.02 -19.24
C THR A 379 -7.06 17.22 -20.24
N SER A 380 -7.31 15.91 -20.31
CA SER A 380 -6.64 15.02 -21.26
C SER A 380 -7.66 14.47 -22.26
N GLU A 381 -7.30 14.50 -23.54
CA GLU A 381 -8.05 13.90 -24.64
C GLU A 381 -7.16 12.85 -25.31
N ILE A 382 -7.74 11.69 -25.68
CA ILE A 382 -7.01 10.63 -26.37
C ILE A 382 -7.55 10.46 -27.79
N ILE A 383 -6.64 10.39 -28.75
CA ILE A 383 -6.94 10.28 -30.18
C ILE A 383 -6.16 9.09 -30.74
N ALA A 384 -6.82 8.25 -31.53
CA ALA A 384 -6.14 7.17 -32.24
C ALA A 384 -5.25 7.76 -33.36
N GLY A 385 -4.00 7.30 -33.43
CA GLY A 385 -3.09 7.67 -34.51
C GLY A 385 -3.50 7.05 -35.85
N ARG A 386 -2.90 7.56 -36.94
CA ARG A 386 -3.12 7.01 -38.30
C ARG A 386 -2.64 5.56 -38.44
N GLN A 387 -1.64 5.16 -37.66
CA GLN A 387 -1.16 3.79 -37.61
C GLN A 387 -1.85 3.05 -36.46
N THR A 388 -2.28 1.82 -36.74
CA THR A 388 -2.90 0.95 -35.73
C THR A 388 -1.94 0.72 -34.55
N GLY A 389 -2.44 0.85 -33.32
CA GLY A 389 -1.64 0.65 -32.11
C GLY A 389 -0.89 1.88 -31.58
N ILE A 390 -0.99 3.03 -32.25
CA ILE A 390 -0.44 4.32 -31.79
C ILE A 390 -1.57 5.22 -31.31
N PHE A 391 -1.39 5.85 -30.15
CA PHE A 391 -2.34 6.79 -29.58
C PHE A 391 -1.67 8.09 -29.20
N HIS A 392 -2.39 9.19 -29.38
CA HIS A 392 -1.96 10.53 -29.03
C HIS A 392 -2.79 11.03 -27.85
N MET A 393 -2.13 11.44 -26.79
CA MET A 393 -2.75 12.07 -25.63
C MET A 393 -2.43 13.56 -25.67
N LEU A 394 -3.47 14.38 -25.75
CA LEU A 394 -3.39 15.83 -25.75
C LEU A 394 -3.78 16.36 -24.38
N ILE A 395 -2.94 17.21 -23.80
CA ILE A 395 -3.15 17.78 -22.47
C ILE A 395 -3.26 19.29 -22.61
N ARG A 396 -4.40 19.82 -22.15
CA ARG A 396 -4.67 21.25 -22.15
C ARG A 396 -4.70 21.77 -20.73
N SER A 397 -4.03 22.89 -20.48
CA SER A 397 -4.18 23.59 -19.21
C SER A 397 -5.63 24.05 -19.06
N ARG A 398 -6.23 23.82 -17.88
CA ARG A 398 -7.50 24.46 -17.56
C ARG A 398 -7.22 25.95 -17.39
N GLN A 399 -7.50 26.75 -18.42
CA GLN A 399 -7.64 28.18 -18.20
C GLN A 399 -8.77 28.39 -17.19
N PRO A 400 -8.63 29.28 -16.19
CA PRO A 400 -9.79 29.75 -15.47
C PRO A 400 -10.73 30.36 -16.52
N LEU A 401 -11.99 29.89 -16.56
CA LEU A 401 -13.04 30.57 -17.29
C LEU A 401 -13.06 32.01 -16.77
N GLN A 402 -12.59 32.95 -17.59
CA GLN A 402 -12.87 34.37 -17.38
C GLN A 402 -14.37 34.52 -17.60
N SER A 403 -15.12 34.58 -16.51
CA SER A 403 -16.49 35.08 -16.47
C SER A 403 -16.61 36.05 -15.32
#